data_AF-A0AAU5BEC3-F1
#
_entry.id   AF-A0AAU5BEC3-F1
#
_cell.length_a   1.000
_cell.length_b   1.000
_cell.length_c   1.000
_cell.angle_alpha   90.00
_cell.angle_beta   90.00
_cell.angle_gamma   90.00
#
_symmetry.space_group_name_H-M   'P 1'
#
loop_
_entity.id
_entity.type
_entity.pdbx_description
1 polymer ?
#
loop_
_entity_poly.entity_id
_entity_poly.type
_entity_poly.pdbx_seq_one_letter_code
_entity_poly.pdbx_strand_id
1 'polypeptide(L)'
;MNDEKNEAVTPDAVPGTPVDAAPDAAPVPDAAAAPAAKAGTGRVMRVARYVVPAVVVLGVIAGAGVYTKNTVDSADRTSPTVLWPKGAPKEYGKAKDKEKDLGTAALAGRSDSELSKLLLPATKDWQLGMDVGELSNDSVISGKEATAVFKESAHGLAGKDRRAYEKRIDRMKVQGLAQRSYVSPQSGMTAVIGVVKMKDTKTLYDLWSADTGFMDGLDVFRDGPKIKGYKKALCFRYPKNEDGLDGVTCTAYEGELLISVDAEGTEPMSMSDVADLVKDQLDHIKSPGEYI
;
A
#
# COMPACT_ATOMS: atom_id res chain seq x y z
N MET A 1 41.45 28.61 14.09
CA MET A 1 41.47 30.01 14.56
C MET A 1 40.84 30.84 13.46
N ASN A 2 39.55 31.11 13.61
CA ASN A 2 38.75 32.13 12.95
C ASN A 2 37.35 31.99 13.54
N ASP A 3 37.17 32.73 14.62
CA ASP A 3 35.93 32.99 15.34
C ASP A 3 35.05 33.92 14.51
N GLU A 4 33.83 33.50 14.17
CA GLU A 4 32.76 34.45 13.84
C GLU A 4 31.41 33.95 14.36
N LYS A 5 31.17 34.35 15.61
CA LYS A 5 29.92 34.74 16.28
C LYS A 5 28.59 34.14 15.79
N ASN A 6 28.07 33.27 16.67
CA ASN A 6 26.66 33.02 16.95
C ASN A 6 25.91 34.32 17.22
N GLU A 7 24.80 34.56 16.51
CA GLU A 7 23.77 35.52 16.90
C GLU A 7 22.47 34.77 17.17
N ALA A 8 22.04 34.82 18.44
CA ALA A 8 20.84 34.21 18.95
C ALA A 8 19.61 35.04 18.54
N VAL A 9 18.64 34.40 17.88
CA VAL A 9 17.34 35.01 17.57
C VAL A 9 16.38 34.71 18.73
N THR A 10 16.10 35.75 19.52
CA THR A 10 15.00 35.82 20.48
C THR A 10 13.64 35.84 19.75
N PRO A 11 12.62 35.10 20.19
CA PRO A 11 11.26 35.27 19.68
C PRO A 11 10.53 36.36 20.49
N ASP A 12 10.23 37.48 19.85
CA ASP A 12 9.35 38.52 20.39
C ASP A 12 7.87 38.06 20.36
N ALA A 13 7.21 38.30 21.49
CA ALA A 13 5.79 38.12 21.71
C ALA A 13 4.99 39.36 21.22
N VAL A 14 3.92 39.13 20.47
CA VAL A 14 2.84 40.13 20.25
C VAL A 14 1.51 39.38 20.00
N PRO A 15 0.33 39.99 20.17
CA PRO A 15 -0.65 39.61 21.18
C PRO A 15 -1.95 39.04 20.56
N GLY A 16 -2.78 38.49 21.45
CA GLY A 16 -4.07 37.91 21.09
C GLY A 16 -5.08 38.91 20.50
N THR A 17 -5.98 38.37 19.67
CA THR A 17 -7.28 38.94 19.30
C THR A 17 -8.16 37.82 18.72
N PRO A 18 -9.48 37.99 18.66
CA PRO A 18 -10.45 37.15 19.36
C PRO A 18 -11.13 36.13 18.44
N VAL A 19 -11.67 35.07 19.06
CA VAL A 19 -12.48 34.05 18.39
C VAL A 19 -13.96 34.34 18.69
N ASP A 20 -14.67 34.86 17.70
CA ASP A 20 -16.13 34.78 17.51
C ASP A 20 -16.33 34.02 16.19
N ALA A 21 -17.36 33.22 15.91
CA ALA A 21 -18.45 32.61 16.66
C ALA A 21 -18.98 31.50 15.74
N ALA A 22 -19.40 30.36 16.29
CA ALA A 22 -20.15 29.33 15.55
C ALA A 22 -21.65 29.56 15.74
N PRO A 23 -22.51 29.38 14.72
CA PRO A 23 -23.95 29.51 14.89
C PRO A 23 -24.64 28.20 15.28
N ASP A 24 -25.54 28.36 16.24
CA ASP A 24 -26.81 27.67 16.52
C ASP A 24 -26.88 26.13 16.63
N ALA A 25 -27.05 25.69 17.88
CA ALA A 25 -27.91 24.57 18.23
C ALA A 25 -28.97 25.05 19.25
N ALA A 26 -30.23 24.78 18.91
CA ALA A 26 -31.45 25.18 19.61
C ALA A 26 -31.59 24.54 21.03
N PRO A 27 -32.48 25.06 21.89
CA PRO A 27 -32.32 25.05 23.35
C PRO A 27 -32.74 23.73 24.02
N VAL A 28 -31.97 23.32 25.02
CA VAL A 28 -32.31 22.27 25.98
C VAL A 28 -33.19 22.89 27.09
N PRO A 29 -34.33 22.27 27.46
CA PRO A 29 -35.21 22.86 28.45
C PRO A 29 -34.58 22.90 29.85
N ASP A 30 -34.84 24.02 30.52
CA ASP A 30 -34.42 24.41 31.85
C ASP A 30 -34.73 23.32 32.88
N ALA A 31 -33.70 22.61 33.36
CA ALA A 31 -33.82 21.69 34.47
C ALA A 31 -33.88 22.51 35.76
N ALA A 32 -35.12 22.85 36.14
CA ALA A 32 -35.48 23.48 37.40
C ALA A 32 -34.64 22.94 38.57
N ALA A 33 -34.03 23.87 39.31
CA ALA A 33 -33.31 23.60 40.54
C ALA A 33 -34.20 22.83 41.52
N ALA A 34 -33.83 21.59 41.84
CA ALA A 34 -34.41 20.84 42.94
C ALA A 34 -33.82 21.34 44.28
N PRO A 35 -34.62 21.44 45.35
CA PRO A 35 -34.19 22.07 46.59
C PRO A 35 -33.17 21.20 47.33
N ALA A 36 -32.28 21.86 48.06
CA ALA A 36 -31.31 21.23 48.95
C ALA A 36 -32.01 20.32 49.97
N ALA A 37 -31.89 19.00 49.78
CA ALA A 37 -32.37 18.01 50.74
C ALA A 37 -31.31 17.76 51.83
N LYS A 38 -31.76 17.87 53.08
CA LYS A 38 -30.98 17.77 54.31
C LYS A 38 -30.32 16.40 54.49
N ALA A 39 -29.19 16.43 55.20
CA ALA A 39 -28.41 15.27 55.64
C ALA A 39 -29.27 14.23 56.40
N GLY A 40 -29.14 12.96 55.99
CA GLY A 40 -29.67 11.81 56.73
C GLY A 40 -29.50 10.48 55.98
N THR A 41 -28.85 9.51 56.64
CA THR A 41 -28.67 8.08 56.28
C THR A 41 -27.51 7.70 55.33
N GLY A 42 -26.29 7.79 55.87
CA GLY A 42 -25.08 7.22 55.29
C GLY A 42 -25.04 5.69 55.38
N ARG A 43 -25.59 4.99 54.38
CA ARG A 43 -25.11 3.66 53.92
C ARG A 43 -25.77 3.24 52.61
N VAL A 44 -27.03 3.63 52.38
CA VAL A 44 -27.82 3.23 51.19
C VAL A 44 -27.34 3.94 49.91
N MET A 45 -26.96 5.21 49.99
CA MET A 45 -26.45 5.97 48.82
C MET A 45 -25.09 5.49 48.30
N ARG A 46 -24.27 4.85 49.14
CA ARG A 46 -22.95 4.35 48.72
C ARG A 46 -23.04 3.05 47.93
N VAL A 47 -24.00 2.19 48.29
CA VAL A 47 -24.28 0.93 47.56
C VAL A 47 -24.93 1.23 46.21
N ALA A 48 -25.89 2.17 46.16
CA ALA A 48 -26.53 2.57 44.91
C ALA A 48 -25.53 3.10 43.86
N ARG A 49 -24.47 3.81 44.30
CA ARG A 49 -23.46 4.40 43.40
C ARG A 49 -22.58 3.37 42.67
N TYR A 50 -22.44 2.15 43.19
CA TYR A 50 -21.67 1.08 42.55
C TYR A 50 -22.54 -0.05 41.99
N VAL A 51 -23.68 -0.33 42.61
CA VAL A 51 -24.60 -1.38 42.18
C VAL A 51 -25.31 -0.99 40.89
N VAL A 52 -25.75 0.26 40.75
CA VAL A 52 -26.44 0.71 39.53
C VAL A 52 -25.54 0.60 38.28
N PRO A 53 -24.29 1.13 38.24
CA PRO A 53 -23.44 0.97 37.07
C PRO A 53 -23.04 -0.50 36.83
N ALA A 54 -22.82 -1.30 37.88
CA ALA A 54 -22.52 -2.72 37.72
C ALA A 54 -23.69 -3.50 37.09
N VAL A 55 -24.92 -3.21 37.51
CA VAL A 55 -26.14 -3.82 36.94
C VAL A 55 -26.36 -3.34 35.51
N VAL A 56 -26.08 -2.08 35.18
CA VAL A 56 -26.15 -1.57 33.80
C VAL A 56 -25.13 -2.26 32.91
N VAL A 57 -23.87 -2.40 33.34
CA VAL A 57 -22.83 -3.09 32.57
C VAL A 57 -23.19 -4.56 32.36
N LEU A 58 -23.66 -5.25 33.39
CA LEU A 58 -24.13 -6.64 33.28
C LEU A 58 -25.34 -6.76 32.35
N GLY A 59 -26.27 -5.79 32.40
CA GLY A 59 -27.42 -5.73 31.51
C GLY A 59 -27.03 -5.50 30.05
N VAL A 60 -26.02 -4.66 29.78
CA VAL A 60 -25.48 -4.44 28.43
C VAL A 60 -24.78 -5.70 27.91
N ILE A 61 -23.96 -6.36 28.73
CA ILE A 61 -23.26 -7.59 28.34
C ILE A 61 -24.26 -8.72 28.06
N ALA A 62 -25.24 -8.92 28.96
CA ALA A 62 -26.28 -9.92 28.77
C ALA A 62 -27.17 -9.60 27.56
N GLY A 63 -27.56 -8.34 27.40
CA GLY A 63 -28.33 -7.87 26.25
C GLY A 63 -27.61 -8.05 24.92
N ALA A 64 -26.32 -7.73 24.86
CA ALA A 64 -25.48 -7.95 23.68
C ALA A 64 -25.30 -9.44 23.38
N GLY A 65 -25.11 -10.28 24.40
CA GLY A 65 -25.01 -11.73 24.24
C GLY A 65 -26.31 -12.35 23.69
N VAL A 66 -27.46 -11.95 24.24
CA VAL A 66 -28.78 -12.42 23.77
C VAL A 66 -29.11 -11.90 22.37
N TYR A 67 -28.84 -10.62 22.10
CA TYR A 67 -29.04 -10.03 20.77
C TYR A 67 -28.16 -10.73 19.73
N THR A 68 -26.87 -10.89 20.01
CA THR A 68 -25.93 -11.57 19.11
C THR A 68 -26.35 -13.02 18.88
N LYS A 69 -26.74 -13.76 19.93
CA LYS A 69 -27.25 -15.12 19.80
C LYS A 69 -28.49 -15.18 18.91
N ASN A 70 -29.48 -14.32 19.14
CA ASN A 70 -30.69 -14.29 18.32
C ASN A 70 -30.39 -13.89 16.87
N THR A 71 -29.57 -12.87 16.64
CA THR A 71 -29.14 -12.47 15.30
C THR A 71 -28.43 -13.62 14.59
N VAL A 72 -27.50 -14.30 15.27
CA VAL A 72 -26.72 -15.40 14.70
C VAL A 72 -27.55 -16.67 14.50
N ASP A 73 -28.53 -16.96 15.37
CA ASP A 73 -29.46 -18.08 15.19
C ASP A 73 -30.54 -17.80 14.13
N SER A 74 -30.93 -16.53 13.96
CA SER A 74 -31.82 -16.08 12.88
C SER A 74 -31.12 -15.86 11.54
N ALA A 75 -29.78 -15.87 11.53
CA ALA A 75 -29.02 -15.84 10.30
C ALA A 75 -29.32 -17.10 9.52
N ASP A 76 -29.64 -16.95 8.23
CA ASP A 76 -29.88 -18.05 7.33
C ASP A 76 -28.59 -18.87 7.14
N ARG A 77 -28.41 -19.88 7.99
CA ARG A 77 -27.33 -20.88 7.88
C ARG A 77 -27.66 -21.99 6.89
N THR A 78 -28.83 -21.92 6.26
CA THR A 78 -29.28 -22.90 5.25
C THR A 78 -29.00 -22.45 3.83
N SER A 79 -28.47 -21.24 3.64
CA SER A 79 -27.94 -20.80 2.36
C SER A 79 -26.96 -21.86 1.85
N PRO A 80 -27.31 -22.63 0.81
CA PRO A 80 -26.46 -23.67 0.33
C PRO A 80 -25.31 -22.97 -0.38
N THR A 81 -24.22 -22.70 0.34
CA THR A 81 -22.92 -22.46 -0.30
C THR A 81 -22.50 -23.79 -0.89
N VAL A 82 -23.06 -24.07 -2.07
CA VAL A 82 -22.55 -25.13 -2.90
C VAL A 82 -21.17 -24.65 -3.31
N LEU A 83 -20.13 -25.17 -2.66
CA LEU A 83 -18.72 -25.02 -3.05
C LEU A 83 -18.57 -25.63 -4.45
N TRP A 84 -19.08 -24.94 -5.46
CA TRP A 84 -19.30 -25.41 -6.83
C TRP A 84 -20.44 -26.44 -6.97
N PRO A 85 -21.47 -26.16 -7.80
CA PRO A 85 -22.54 -27.12 -8.11
C PRO A 85 -21.99 -28.52 -8.36
N LYS A 86 -22.62 -29.57 -7.84
CA LYS A 86 -22.35 -30.95 -8.30
C LYS A 86 -22.84 -31.03 -9.75
N GLY A 87 -21.93 -30.78 -10.69
CA GLY A 87 -22.24 -30.49 -12.09
C GLY A 87 -21.49 -29.27 -12.65
N ALA A 88 -20.78 -28.51 -11.81
CA ALA A 88 -19.70 -27.63 -12.27
C ALA A 88 -18.80 -28.47 -13.17
N PRO A 89 -18.42 -27.97 -14.36
CA PRO A 89 -17.61 -28.74 -15.28
C PRO A 89 -16.43 -29.33 -14.53
N LYS A 90 -16.26 -30.66 -14.55
CA LYS A 90 -15.01 -31.32 -14.11
C LYS A 90 -13.82 -30.96 -15.01
N GLU A 91 -13.98 -29.92 -15.82
CA GLU A 91 -13.09 -29.41 -16.84
C GLU A 91 -12.26 -28.23 -16.34
N TYR A 92 -11.98 -28.12 -15.04
CA TYR A 92 -10.85 -27.30 -14.59
C TYR A 92 -9.48 -27.85 -15.07
N GLY A 93 -9.47 -28.95 -15.83
CA GLY A 93 -8.29 -29.48 -16.53
C GLY A 93 -8.47 -29.75 -18.03
N LYS A 94 -9.57 -29.28 -18.65
CA LYS A 94 -9.88 -29.53 -20.08
C LYS A 94 -10.16 -28.24 -20.86
N ALA A 95 -9.70 -27.09 -20.37
CA ALA A 95 -9.69 -25.84 -21.14
C ALA A 95 -8.64 -25.80 -22.28
N LYS A 96 -8.06 -26.94 -22.68
CA LYS A 96 -7.07 -26.99 -23.77
C LYS A 96 -7.62 -26.54 -25.13
N ASP A 97 -8.94 -26.58 -25.30
CA ASP A 97 -9.60 -26.18 -26.55
C ASP A 97 -10.24 -24.78 -26.48
N LYS A 98 -10.28 -24.12 -25.32
CA LYS A 98 -10.69 -22.70 -25.16
C LYS A 98 -9.54 -21.74 -24.87
N GLU A 99 -8.33 -22.25 -24.61
CA GLU A 99 -7.09 -21.46 -24.66
C GLU A 99 -6.82 -20.88 -26.06
N LYS A 100 -7.46 -21.39 -27.11
CA LYS A 100 -7.30 -20.85 -28.48
C LYS A 100 -8.09 -19.56 -28.73
N ASP A 101 -9.10 -19.24 -27.92
CA ASP A 101 -9.97 -18.07 -28.13
C ASP A 101 -9.83 -16.99 -27.04
N LEU A 102 -9.16 -17.27 -25.92
CA LEU A 102 -8.50 -16.20 -25.17
C LEU A 102 -7.30 -15.80 -26.01
N GLY A 103 -7.47 -14.81 -26.90
CA GLY A 103 -6.40 -14.36 -27.78
C GLY A 103 -5.11 -14.20 -26.97
N THR A 104 -3.98 -14.63 -27.54
CA THR A 104 -2.64 -14.55 -26.92
C THR A 104 -2.36 -13.21 -26.22
N ALA A 105 -2.98 -12.13 -26.69
CA ALA A 105 -2.98 -10.81 -26.06
C ALA A 105 -3.53 -10.76 -24.61
N ALA A 106 -4.58 -11.51 -24.27
CA ALA A 106 -5.14 -11.52 -22.92
C ALA A 106 -4.18 -12.20 -21.92
N LEU A 107 -3.43 -13.19 -22.37
CA LEU A 107 -2.41 -13.86 -21.55
C LEU A 107 -1.14 -13.02 -21.42
N ALA A 108 -0.83 -12.18 -22.42
CA ALA A 108 0.30 -11.26 -22.41
C ALA A 108 0.15 -10.08 -21.44
N GLY A 109 -1.07 -9.81 -20.98
CA GLY A 109 -1.39 -8.64 -20.17
C GLY A 109 -1.88 -7.45 -21.00
N ARG A 110 -2.40 -6.45 -20.30
CA ARG A 110 -2.98 -5.23 -20.85
C ARG A 110 -1.98 -4.38 -21.63
N SER A 111 -2.45 -3.79 -22.70
CA SER A 111 -1.72 -2.83 -23.55
C SER A 111 -2.63 -1.69 -24.04
N ASP A 112 -3.74 -1.44 -23.32
CA ASP A 112 -4.81 -0.50 -23.67
C ASP A 112 -4.48 0.98 -23.43
N SER A 113 -3.36 1.27 -22.75
CA SER A 113 -2.85 2.61 -22.49
C SER A 113 -1.35 2.72 -22.79
N GLU A 114 -0.87 3.96 -22.94
CA GLU A 114 0.57 4.24 -23.11
C GLU A 114 1.41 3.71 -21.93
N LEU A 115 0.88 3.76 -20.71
CA LEU A 115 1.57 3.25 -19.52
C LEU A 115 1.58 1.72 -19.45
N SER A 116 0.46 1.06 -19.75
CA SER A 116 0.40 -0.41 -19.78
C SER A 116 1.29 -1.02 -20.86
N LYS A 117 1.45 -0.35 -22.01
CA LYS A 117 2.37 -0.81 -23.06
C LYS A 117 3.83 -0.84 -22.62
N LEU A 118 4.20 -0.08 -21.59
CA LEU A 118 5.56 -0.09 -21.04
C LEU A 118 5.81 -1.29 -20.14
N LEU A 119 4.78 -2.02 -19.68
CA LEU A 119 4.96 -3.22 -18.87
C LEU A 119 5.29 -4.40 -19.76
N LEU A 120 6.29 -5.19 -19.34
CA LEU A 120 6.72 -6.38 -20.05
C LEU A 120 5.52 -7.32 -20.28
N PRO A 121 5.29 -7.79 -21.52
CA PRO A 121 4.27 -8.80 -21.76
C PRO A 121 4.61 -10.10 -21.03
N ALA A 122 3.59 -10.77 -20.49
CA ALA A 122 3.80 -12.07 -19.87
C ALA A 122 4.30 -13.09 -20.90
N THR A 123 5.28 -13.88 -20.48
CA THR A 123 5.93 -14.91 -21.29
C THR A 123 5.69 -16.29 -20.71
N LYS A 124 6.23 -17.32 -21.35
CA LYS A 124 6.19 -18.68 -20.81
C LYS A 124 6.94 -18.80 -19.46
N ASP A 125 7.99 -18.01 -19.30
CA ASP A 125 8.86 -18.04 -18.12
C ASP A 125 8.34 -17.10 -17.02
N TRP A 126 7.60 -16.05 -17.40
CA TRP A 126 6.97 -15.10 -16.48
C TRP A 126 5.50 -14.89 -16.85
N GLN A 127 4.61 -15.61 -16.17
CA GLN A 127 3.16 -15.52 -16.38
C GLN A 127 2.57 -14.41 -15.51
N LEU A 128 1.35 -13.96 -15.80
CA LEU A 128 0.64 -13.01 -14.95
C LEU A 128 0.47 -13.57 -13.53
N GLY A 129 0.80 -12.75 -12.53
CA GLY A 129 0.74 -13.08 -11.10
C GLY A 129 -0.61 -12.77 -10.46
N MET A 130 -0.63 -12.80 -9.12
CA MET A 130 -1.81 -12.46 -8.32
C MET A 130 -1.97 -10.94 -8.13
N ASP A 131 -3.14 -10.50 -7.67
CA ASP A 131 -3.38 -9.11 -7.30
C ASP A 131 -2.41 -8.64 -6.19
N VAL A 132 -2.07 -7.34 -6.19
CA VAL A 132 -1.05 -6.75 -5.32
C VAL A 132 -1.66 -5.60 -4.50
N GLY A 133 -2.02 -5.89 -3.26
CA GLY A 133 -2.65 -4.92 -2.37
C GLY A 133 -4.00 -4.46 -2.91
N GLU A 134 -4.23 -3.14 -2.97
CA GLU A 134 -5.44 -2.55 -3.54
C GLU A 134 -5.41 -2.46 -5.08
N LEU A 135 -4.24 -2.66 -5.68
CA LEU A 135 -4.08 -2.71 -7.13
C LEU A 135 -4.22 -4.16 -7.60
N SER A 136 -4.99 -4.37 -8.65
CA SER A 136 -5.06 -5.69 -9.29
C SER A 136 -3.71 -6.06 -9.94
N ASN A 137 -3.57 -7.31 -10.36
CA ASN A 137 -2.35 -7.89 -10.95
C ASN A 137 -1.83 -7.11 -12.16
N ASP A 138 -2.68 -6.37 -12.87
CA ASP A 138 -2.33 -5.59 -14.07
C ASP A 138 -3.14 -4.28 -14.14
N SER A 139 -2.58 -3.24 -13.51
CA SER A 139 -3.29 -2.01 -13.19
C SER A 139 -2.61 -0.79 -13.78
N VAL A 140 -3.41 0.17 -14.26
CA VAL A 140 -2.96 1.52 -14.62
C VAL A 140 -3.86 2.51 -13.91
N ILE A 141 -3.25 3.40 -13.14
CA ILE A 141 -3.94 4.46 -12.39
C ILE A 141 -3.46 5.84 -12.81
N SER A 142 -4.35 6.82 -12.69
CA SER A 142 -4.08 8.20 -13.08
C SER A 142 -3.05 8.87 -12.16
N GLY A 143 -2.47 10.00 -12.59
CA GLY A 143 -1.50 10.74 -11.77
C GLY A 143 -2.03 11.19 -10.40
N LYS A 144 -3.33 11.48 -10.27
CA LYS A 144 -3.94 11.84 -8.98
C LYS A 144 -4.01 10.64 -8.03
N GLU A 145 -4.45 9.50 -8.54
CA GLU A 145 -4.52 8.25 -7.78
C GLU A 145 -3.12 7.75 -7.43
N ALA A 146 -2.18 7.76 -8.38
CA ALA A 146 -0.78 7.44 -8.13
C ALA A 146 -0.15 8.35 -7.07
N THR A 147 -0.41 9.65 -7.13
CA THR A 147 0.03 10.61 -6.10
C THR A 147 -0.52 10.24 -4.72
N ALA A 148 -1.79 9.81 -4.64
CA ALA A 148 -2.39 9.38 -3.38
C ALA A 148 -1.71 8.11 -2.84
N VAL A 149 -1.47 7.11 -3.70
CA VAL A 149 -0.74 5.87 -3.34
C VAL A 149 0.65 6.20 -2.78
N PHE A 150 1.41 7.09 -3.44
CA PHE A 150 2.71 7.51 -2.93
C PHE A 150 2.59 8.21 -1.57
N LYS A 151 1.60 9.08 -1.38
CA LYS A 151 1.40 9.77 -0.10
C LYS A 151 0.97 8.82 1.02
N GLU A 152 0.31 7.72 0.71
CA GLU A 152 -0.07 6.72 1.71
C GLU A 152 1.16 6.04 2.34
N SER A 153 2.29 5.96 1.65
CA SER A 153 3.54 5.47 2.25
C SER A 153 4.06 6.37 3.39
N ALA A 154 3.55 7.61 3.51
CA ALA A 154 3.83 8.50 4.63
C ALA A 154 2.99 8.16 5.88
N HIS A 155 2.10 7.18 5.79
CA HIS A 155 1.34 6.69 6.93
C HIS A 155 2.29 6.21 8.04
N GLY A 156 2.03 6.64 9.27
CA GLY A 156 2.92 6.39 10.41
C GLY A 156 4.01 7.46 10.63
N LEU A 157 4.26 8.36 9.67
CA LEU A 157 5.16 9.50 9.89
C LEU A 157 4.52 10.57 10.77
N ALA A 158 5.33 11.20 11.63
CA ALA A 158 4.90 12.34 12.44
C ALA A 158 4.46 13.51 11.55
N GLY A 159 3.52 14.34 12.01
CA GLY A 159 2.85 15.32 11.14
C GLY A 159 3.77 16.28 10.37
N LYS A 160 4.91 16.68 10.94
CA LYS A 160 5.91 17.51 10.23
C LYS A 160 6.57 16.73 9.09
N ASP A 161 7.00 15.51 9.37
CA ASP A 161 7.72 14.65 8.42
C ASP A 161 6.77 14.13 7.33
N ARG A 162 5.54 13.78 7.70
CA ARG A 162 4.47 13.42 6.77
C ARG A 162 4.23 14.54 5.76
N ARG A 163 4.03 15.78 6.21
CA ARG A 163 3.85 16.95 5.32
C ARG A 163 5.08 17.22 4.45
N ALA A 164 6.28 17.04 5.01
CA ALA A 164 7.51 17.20 4.25
C ALA A 164 7.63 16.15 3.13
N TYR A 165 7.27 14.90 3.43
CA TYR A 165 7.21 13.80 2.47
C TYR A 165 6.15 14.06 1.39
N GLU A 166 4.90 14.34 1.79
CA GLU A 166 3.80 14.64 0.85
C GLU A 166 4.15 15.78 -0.11
N LYS A 167 4.82 16.84 0.38
CA LYS A 167 5.29 17.96 -0.45
C LYS A 167 6.38 17.57 -1.45
N ARG A 168 7.22 16.58 -1.12
CA ARG A 168 8.19 16.01 -2.08
C ARG A 168 7.44 15.26 -3.17
N ILE A 169 6.47 14.42 -2.81
CA ILE A 169 5.62 13.69 -3.77
C ILE A 169 4.89 14.68 -4.72
N ASP A 170 4.32 15.76 -4.19
CA ASP A 170 3.64 16.79 -4.99
C ASP A 170 4.54 17.52 -5.99
N ARG A 171 5.86 17.54 -5.73
CA ARG A 171 6.85 18.14 -6.62
C ARG A 171 7.16 17.24 -7.82
N MET A 172 7.04 15.93 -7.65
CA MET A 172 7.36 14.95 -8.71
C MET A 172 6.40 15.04 -9.89
N LYS A 173 5.21 15.62 -9.70
CA LYS A 173 4.17 15.78 -10.73
C LYS A 173 3.92 14.43 -11.43
N VAL A 174 3.59 13.42 -10.63
CA VAL A 174 3.26 12.07 -11.10
C VAL A 174 2.11 12.15 -12.10
N GLN A 175 2.31 11.55 -13.27
CA GLN A 175 1.36 11.52 -14.38
C GLN A 175 0.52 10.24 -14.39
N GLY A 176 1.06 9.16 -13.83
CA GLY A 176 0.37 7.89 -13.64
C GLY A 176 1.33 6.80 -13.17
N LEU A 177 0.75 5.66 -12.83
CA LEU A 177 1.45 4.45 -12.43
C LEU A 177 0.84 3.27 -13.21
N ALA A 178 1.71 2.45 -13.79
CA ALA A 178 1.40 1.14 -14.32
C ALA A 178 2.03 0.10 -13.39
N GLN A 179 1.34 -0.99 -13.09
CA GLN A 179 1.88 -2.10 -12.30
C GLN A 179 1.45 -3.43 -12.90
N ARG A 180 2.37 -4.38 -12.98
CA ARG A 180 2.06 -5.78 -13.28
C ARG A 180 2.79 -6.72 -12.34
N SER A 181 2.08 -7.70 -11.82
CA SER A 181 2.66 -8.83 -11.11
C SER A 181 2.87 -10.02 -12.04
N TYR A 182 3.88 -10.80 -11.73
CA TYR A 182 4.29 -11.99 -12.46
C TYR A 182 4.59 -13.13 -11.51
N VAL A 183 4.46 -14.34 -12.04
CA VAL A 183 4.92 -15.57 -11.41
C VAL A 183 5.79 -16.33 -12.40
N SER A 184 6.91 -16.87 -11.93
CA SER A 184 7.70 -17.84 -12.67
C SER A 184 7.40 -19.23 -12.13
N PRO A 185 6.62 -20.06 -12.86
CA PRO A 185 6.31 -21.42 -12.41
C PRO A 185 7.55 -22.31 -12.31
N GLN A 186 8.61 -21.99 -13.05
CA GLN A 186 9.83 -22.78 -13.12
C GLN A 186 10.73 -22.54 -11.90
N SER A 187 10.87 -21.28 -11.48
CA SER A 187 11.70 -20.91 -10.32
C SER A 187 10.90 -20.76 -9.03
N GLY A 188 9.57 -20.78 -9.09
CA GLY A 188 8.71 -20.53 -7.92
C GLY A 188 8.79 -19.09 -7.41
N MET A 189 9.29 -18.15 -8.23
CA MET A 189 9.42 -16.74 -7.87
C MET A 189 8.16 -15.96 -8.25
N THR A 190 7.91 -14.89 -7.51
CA THR A 190 6.96 -13.85 -7.88
C THR A 190 7.70 -12.55 -8.10
N ALA A 191 7.18 -11.68 -8.97
CA ALA A 191 7.74 -10.36 -9.19
C ALA A 191 6.63 -9.34 -9.37
N VAL A 192 6.85 -8.12 -8.93
CA VAL A 192 5.98 -6.96 -9.18
C VAL A 192 6.82 -5.92 -9.89
N ILE A 193 6.37 -5.47 -11.05
CA ILE A 193 7.00 -4.39 -11.80
C ILE A 193 6.09 -3.18 -11.75
N GLY A 194 6.63 -2.06 -11.28
CA GLY A 194 5.99 -0.75 -11.29
C GLY A 194 6.69 0.18 -12.28
N VAL A 195 5.90 0.92 -13.07
CA VAL A 195 6.36 1.98 -13.96
C VAL A 195 5.61 3.26 -13.64
N VAL A 196 6.34 4.25 -13.13
CA VAL A 196 5.79 5.56 -12.77
C VAL A 196 6.25 6.58 -13.79
N LYS A 197 5.32 7.31 -14.39
CA LYS A 197 5.65 8.45 -15.25
C LYS A 197 5.60 9.75 -14.47
N MET A 198 6.67 10.54 -14.56
CA MET A 198 6.82 11.82 -13.86
C MET A 198 7.18 12.92 -14.85
N LYS A 199 6.62 14.12 -14.66
CA LYS A 199 6.94 15.26 -15.53
C LYS A 199 8.30 15.89 -15.22
N ASP A 200 8.74 15.82 -13.97
CA ASP A 200 9.98 16.45 -13.51
C ASP A 200 11.11 15.42 -13.40
N THR A 201 11.94 15.34 -14.45
CA THR A 201 13.08 14.43 -14.54
C THR A 201 14.18 14.73 -13.52
N LYS A 202 14.32 15.99 -13.08
CA LYS A 202 15.27 16.36 -12.03
C LYS A 202 14.82 15.79 -10.69
N THR A 203 13.55 16.00 -10.36
CA THR A 203 12.98 15.45 -9.12
C THR A 203 12.98 13.92 -9.13
N LEU A 204 12.79 13.28 -10.30
CA LEU A 204 12.94 11.84 -10.46
C LEU A 204 14.37 11.37 -10.14
N TYR A 205 15.39 12.06 -10.66
CA TYR A 205 16.78 11.72 -10.36
C TYR A 205 17.11 11.91 -8.88
N ASP A 206 16.64 13.01 -8.28
CA ASP A 206 16.84 13.29 -6.87
C ASP A 206 16.17 12.20 -6.00
N LEU A 207 14.98 11.71 -6.39
CA LEU A 207 14.30 10.62 -5.71
C LEU A 207 15.07 9.31 -5.85
N TRP A 208 15.43 8.93 -7.07
CA TRP A 208 16.19 7.71 -7.34
C TRP A 208 17.50 7.73 -6.56
N SER A 209 18.26 8.83 -6.61
CA SER A 209 19.52 8.97 -5.89
C SER A 209 19.34 8.94 -4.37
N ALA A 210 18.25 9.48 -3.84
CA ALA A 210 17.96 9.44 -2.41
C ALA A 210 17.59 8.02 -1.95
N ASP A 211 16.76 7.33 -2.73
CA ASP A 211 16.31 5.97 -2.44
C ASP A 211 17.47 4.97 -2.52
N THR A 212 18.22 4.99 -3.62
CA THR A 212 19.37 4.08 -3.78
C THR A 212 20.51 4.43 -2.84
N GLY A 213 20.73 5.72 -2.55
CA GLY A 213 21.73 6.13 -1.56
C GLY A 213 21.33 5.76 -0.13
N PHE A 214 20.04 5.74 0.18
CA PHE A 214 19.53 5.23 1.44
C PHE A 214 19.73 3.71 1.55
N MET A 215 19.39 2.95 0.51
CA MET A 215 19.60 1.49 0.50
C MET A 215 21.08 1.12 0.59
N ASP A 216 21.95 1.81 -0.16
CA ASP A 216 23.40 1.60 -0.14
C ASP A 216 24.04 2.02 1.20
N GLY A 217 23.50 3.07 1.84
CA GLY A 217 23.96 3.52 3.15
C GLY A 217 23.50 2.66 4.33
N LEU A 218 22.55 1.75 4.09
CA LEU A 218 22.07 0.80 5.08
C LEU A 218 22.78 -0.56 4.90
N ASP A 219 23.80 -0.83 5.74
CA ASP A 219 24.59 -2.08 5.76
C ASP A 219 23.78 -3.38 6.01
N VAL A 220 22.45 -3.30 6.06
CA VAL A 220 21.56 -4.47 6.24
C VAL A 220 21.17 -5.11 4.92
N PHE A 221 21.16 -4.35 3.83
CA PHE A 221 20.86 -4.90 2.50
C PHE A 221 22.09 -5.62 1.95
N ARG A 222 21.85 -6.72 1.24
CA ARG A 222 22.90 -7.49 0.58
C ARG A 222 23.02 -7.03 -0.87
N ASP A 223 24.19 -7.23 -1.48
CA ASP A 223 24.39 -6.94 -2.90
C ASP A 223 23.37 -7.68 -3.79
N GLY A 224 22.67 -6.93 -4.63
CA GLY A 224 21.78 -7.47 -5.65
C GLY A 224 22.48 -7.75 -6.99
N PRO A 225 21.76 -8.33 -7.96
CA PRO A 225 22.29 -8.60 -9.28
C PRO A 225 22.65 -7.32 -10.05
N LYS A 226 23.70 -7.37 -10.86
CA LYS A 226 24.03 -6.28 -11.79
C LYS A 226 23.29 -6.49 -13.11
N ILE A 227 22.65 -5.43 -13.60
CA ILE A 227 21.89 -5.50 -14.85
C ILE A 227 22.78 -5.12 -16.04
N LYS A 228 22.98 -6.07 -16.96
CA LYS A 228 23.86 -5.89 -18.12
C LYS A 228 23.30 -4.82 -19.07
N GLY A 229 24.12 -3.82 -19.38
CA GLY A 229 23.74 -2.71 -20.27
C GLY A 229 23.01 -1.55 -19.57
N TYR A 230 22.67 -1.69 -18.29
CA TYR A 230 21.89 -0.73 -17.53
C TYR A 230 22.60 -0.29 -16.25
N LYS A 231 23.53 0.67 -16.38
CA LYS A 231 24.30 1.20 -15.24
C LYS A 231 23.46 1.96 -14.21
N LYS A 232 22.26 2.40 -14.61
CA LYS A 232 21.31 3.15 -13.77
C LYS A 232 20.32 2.22 -13.05
N ALA A 233 20.37 0.91 -13.31
CA ALA A 233 19.60 -0.07 -12.58
C ALA A 233 20.43 -0.53 -11.38
N LEU A 234 19.93 -0.28 -10.18
CA LEU A 234 20.53 -0.70 -8.92
C LEU A 234 19.59 -1.71 -8.26
N CYS A 235 20.16 -2.80 -7.77
CA CYS A 235 19.42 -3.87 -7.14
C CYS A 235 20.03 -4.19 -5.79
N PHE A 236 19.16 -4.42 -4.81
CA PHE A 236 19.51 -4.78 -3.44
C PHE A 236 18.74 -6.02 -3.04
N ARG A 237 19.44 -6.97 -2.42
CA ARG A 237 18.82 -8.13 -1.79
C ARG A 237 18.38 -7.77 -0.38
N TYR A 238 17.20 -8.25 0.00
CA TYR A 238 16.71 -8.08 1.36
C TYR A 238 17.66 -8.73 2.38
N PRO A 239 17.66 -8.26 3.64
CA PRO A 239 18.36 -8.94 4.73
C PRO A 239 17.94 -10.41 4.80
N LYS A 240 18.85 -11.29 5.26
CA LYS A 240 18.49 -12.69 5.47
C LYS A 240 17.40 -12.81 6.55
N ASN A 241 16.46 -13.70 6.33
CA ASN A 241 15.47 -14.12 7.32
C ASN A 241 15.63 -15.63 7.62
N GLU A 242 14.98 -16.11 8.67
CA GLU A 242 15.00 -17.52 9.07
C GLU A 242 13.89 -18.35 8.38
N ASP A 243 12.99 -17.68 7.66
CA ASP A 243 11.81 -18.28 7.05
C ASP A 243 12.09 -18.95 5.69
N GLY A 244 13.35 -18.90 5.23
CA GLY A 244 13.78 -19.48 3.95
C GLY A 244 13.27 -18.72 2.73
N LEU A 245 12.87 -17.46 2.90
CA LEU A 245 12.47 -16.57 1.82
C LEU A 245 13.60 -15.60 1.48
N ASP A 246 13.80 -15.36 0.20
CA ASP A 246 14.71 -14.36 -0.31
C ASP A 246 13.95 -13.34 -1.15
N GLY A 247 14.52 -12.15 -1.27
CA GLY A 247 13.94 -11.12 -2.10
C GLY A 247 14.96 -10.11 -2.59
N VAL A 248 14.61 -9.49 -3.71
CA VAL A 248 15.38 -8.45 -4.39
C VAL A 248 14.44 -7.32 -4.72
N THR A 249 14.90 -6.10 -4.46
CA THR A 249 14.30 -4.90 -5.01
C THR A 249 15.29 -4.25 -5.97
N CYS A 250 14.81 -3.83 -7.14
CA CYS A 250 15.59 -3.17 -8.16
C CYS A 250 14.91 -1.86 -8.56
N THR A 251 15.68 -0.79 -8.66
CA THR A 251 15.20 0.51 -9.10
C THR A 251 16.04 1.01 -10.28
N ALA A 252 15.38 1.50 -11.32
CA ALA A 252 15.99 2.09 -12.50
C ALA A 252 15.21 3.32 -12.97
N TYR A 253 15.82 4.13 -13.83
CA TYR A 253 15.10 5.22 -14.49
C TYR A 253 15.54 5.41 -15.94
N GLU A 254 14.58 5.79 -16.79
CA GLU A 254 14.78 6.08 -18.21
C GLU A 254 13.90 7.26 -18.61
N GLY A 255 14.50 8.38 -19.01
CA GLY A 255 13.77 9.61 -19.32
C GLY A 255 12.86 10.10 -18.19
N GLU A 256 11.55 10.06 -18.43
CA GLU A 256 10.47 10.45 -17.51
C GLU A 256 9.93 9.27 -16.67
N LEU A 257 10.53 8.09 -16.78
CA LEU A 257 10.04 6.85 -16.17
C LEU A 257 10.94 6.44 -15.00
N LEU A 258 10.32 6.14 -13.87
CA LEU A 258 10.91 5.42 -12.75
C LEU A 258 10.37 4.00 -12.79
N ILE A 259 11.26 3.01 -12.71
CA ILE A 259 10.94 1.60 -12.76
C ILE A 259 11.35 0.99 -11.43
N SER A 260 10.43 0.27 -10.79
CA SER A 260 10.71 -0.57 -9.62
C SER A 260 10.38 -2.02 -9.96
N VAL A 261 11.21 -2.95 -9.49
CA VAL A 261 10.98 -4.38 -9.59
C VAL A 261 11.25 -5.01 -8.24
N ASP A 262 10.23 -5.59 -7.65
CA ASP A 262 10.31 -6.34 -6.39
C ASP A 262 10.08 -7.81 -6.71
N ALA A 263 11.06 -8.66 -6.45
CA ALA A 263 11.00 -10.10 -6.71
C ALA A 263 11.24 -10.88 -5.42
N GLU A 264 10.44 -11.91 -5.20
CA GLU A 264 10.47 -12.74 -4.00
C GLU A 264 10.37 -14.22 -4.35
N GLY A 265 11.00 -15.08 -3.57
CA GLY A 265 10.95 -16.53 -3.75
C GLY A 265 11.59 -17.29 -2.59
N THR A 266 11.51 -18.62 -2.64
CA THR A 266 12.19 -19.47 -1.64
C THR A 266 13.68 -19.56 -1.94
N GLU A 267 14.50 -19.67 -0.89
CA GLU A 267 15.92 -19.96 -1.04
C GLU A 267 16.15 -21.39 -1.60
N PRO A 268 17.11 -21.59 -2.53
CA PRO A 268 17.92 -20.57 -3.19
C PRO A 268 17.17 -19.85 -4.32
N MET A 269 17.23 -18.52 -4.32
CA MET A 269 16.62 -17.67 -5.36
C MET A 269 17.63 -17.37 -6.48
N SER A 270 17.22 -17.53 -7.74
CA SER A 270 18.08 -17.29 -8.91
C SER A 270 18.24 -15.80 -9.21
N MET A 271 19.38 -15.22 -8.82
CA MET A 271 19.69 -13.81 -9.07
C MET A 271 19.89 -13.51 -10.57
N SER A 272 20.28 -14.50 -11.38
CA SER A 272 20.37 -14.34 -12.83
C SER A 272 18.99 -14.17 -13.46
N ASP A 273 18.01 -14.95 -13.03
CA ASP A 273 16.66 -14.89 -13.58
C ASP A 273 16.00 -13.54 -13.25
N VAL A 274 16.26 -13.01 -12.05
CA VAL A 274 15.85 -11.64 -11.67
C VAL A 274 16.56 -10.60 -12.54
N ALA A 275 17.87 -10.76 -12.78
CA ALA A 275 18.64 -9.83 -13.60
C ALA A 275 18.13 -9.79 -15.05
N ASP A 276 17.77 -10.96 -15.59
CA ASP A 276 17.22 -11.11 -16.94
C ASP A 276 15.81 -10.52 -17.01
N LEU A 277 14.93 -10.75 -16.03
CA LEU A 277 13.61 -10.10 -15.96
C LEU A 277 13.71 -8.57 -15.97
N VAL A 278 14.57 -8.01 -15.13
CA VAL A 278 14.77 -6.55 -15.05
C VAL A 278 15.34 -6.02 -16.36
N LYS A 279 16.28 -6.76 -16.97
CA LYS A 279 16.84 -6.40 -18.26
C LYS A 279 15.78 -6.38 -19.35
N ASP A 280 14.96 -7.43 -19.46
CA ASP A 280 13.92 -7.56 -20.46
C ASP A 280 12.89 -6.43 -20.32
N GLN A 281 12.49 -6.11 -19.09
CA GLN A 281 11.62 -4.96 -18.82
C GLN A 281 12.22 -3.63 -19.29
N LEU A 282 13.52 -3.40 -19.06
CA LEU A 282 14.18 -2.16 -19.48
C LEU A 282 14.40 -2.10 -21.00
N ASP A 283 14.69 -3.24 -21.63
CA ASP A 283 14.79 -3.37 -23.10
C ASP A 283 13.42 -3.09 -23.74
N HIS A 284 12.34 -3.67 -23.19
CA HIS A 284 10.97 -3.44 -23.64
C HIS A 284 10.57 -1.96 -23.57
N ILE A 285 10.96 -1.23 -22.53
CA ILE A 285 10.67 0.22 -22.42
C ILE A 285 11.31 1.03 -23.56
N LYS A 286 12.47 0.61 -24.08
CA LYS A 286 13.13 1.30 -25.21
C LYS A 286 12.41 1.07 -26.53
N SER A 287 11.78 -0.09 -26.68
CA SER A 287 11.04 -0.49 -27.88
C SER A 287 9.71 -1.18 -27.53
N PRO A 288 8.70 -0.45 -26.98
CA PRO A 288 7.48 -1.08 -26.45
C PRO A 288 6.62 -1.82 -27.48
N GLY A 289 6.90 -1.62 -28.78
CA GLY A 289 6.19 -2.25 -29.89
C GLY A 289 6.85 -3.51 -30.46
N GLU A 290 8.00 -3.96 -29.95
CA GLU A 290 8.65 -5.20 -30.44
C GLU A 290 8.01 -6.49 -29.89
N TYR A 291 7.23 -6.38 -28.81
CA TYR A 291 6.67 -7.52 -28.06
C TYR A 291 5.13 -7.56 -28.04
N ILE A 292 4.46 -6.74 -28.86
CA ILE A 292 3.00 -6.65 -28.99
C ILE A 292 2.55 -7.14 -30.37
#